data_AF-A0A353ZZK5-F1
#
_entry.id   AF-A0A353ZZK5-F1
#
_cell.length_a   1.000
_cell.length_b   1.000
_cell.length_c   1.000
_cell.angle_alpha   90.00
_cell.angle_beta   90.00
_cell.angle_gamma   90.00
#
_symmetry.space_group_name_H-M   'P 1'
#
loop_
_entity.id
_entity.type
_entity.pdbx_description
1 polymer ?
#
loop_
_entity_poly.entity_id
_entity_poly.type
_entity_poly.pdbx_seq_one_letter_code
_entity_poly.pdbx_strand_id
1 'polypeptide(L)'
;MAVQNIKINDVLVDDSRFSLEDYLFPFAPEQTCHITSFDAFGILDPIILFKDDEKRLHLVDGLKRVHFAILNKERIIRATVLPPNTPVTNLITLILCNKRYEIEYSTINKIQFIYFATSLNAPEPWVLQSLCIPFEFKPHRDIFRECERIYNLPKELKLFCHDKKFSHKQLLNLTYHPKDLLSQLIKWKSVMQFTASTLDEIASNLKNYLKRENKKIGDFLSEPDILELFDSSLGPREKTEKLRHLIHLKQFPVLSDKNAKIQKAVDALKLPKGLQVSWDNTLENKNVNVSVNIHDPLMWKAILDTLSSDEVKKAIESILDEL
;
A
#
# COMPACT_ATOMS: atom_id res chain seq x y z
N MET A 1 15.50 33.50 -22.46
CA MET A 1 15.17 34.38 -21.31
C MET A 1 16.46 34.82 -20.65
N ALA A 2 16.51 36.02 -20.05
CA ALA A 2 17.72 36.51 -19.41
C ALA A 2 17.93 35.90 -18.01
N VAL A 3 19.17 35.51 -17.72
CA VAL A 3 19.60 35.07 -16.39
C VAL A 3 19.88 36.31 -15.54
N GLN A 4 19.40 36.31 -14.30
CA GLN A 4 19.50 37.42 -13.36
C GLN A 4 20.12 36.93 -12.04
N ASN A 5 20.74 37.85 -11.31
CA ASN A 5 21.25 37.60 -9.97
C ASN A 5 20.16 37.98 -8.95
N ILE A 6 19.66 36.99 -8.21
CA ILE A 6 18.57 37.15 -7.23
C ILE A 6 19.11 36.90 -5.83
N LYS A 7 18.67 37.67 -4.83
CA LYS A 7 19.01 37.39 -3.44
C LYS A 7 18.28 36.13 -3.00
N ILE A 8 19.00 35.20 -2.39
CA ILE A 8 18.43 33.92 -1.97
C ILE A 8 17.27 34.10 -0.99
N ASN A 9 17.36 35.09 -0.09
CA ASN A 9 16.32 35.40 0.89
C ASN A 9 15.01 35.95 0.27
N ASP A 10 15.04 36.37 -1.00
CA ASP A 10 13.85 36.85 -1.71
C ASP A 10 13.09 35.69 -2.39
N VAL A 11 13.63 34.47 -2.37
CA VAL A 11 13.07 33.28 -3.01
C VAL A 11 12.27 32.46 -2.00
N LEU A 12 11.00 32.23 -2.30
CA LEU A 12 10.16 31.26 -1.58
C LEU A 12 10.51 29.85 -2.04
N VAL A 13 11.01 29.04 -1.10
CA VAL A 13 11.41 27.64 -1.32
C VAL A 13 10.35 26.73 -0.74
N ASP A 14 10.26 26.64 0.58
CA ASP A 14 9.32 25.75 1.29
C ASP A 14 7.90 26.32 1.23
N ASP A 15 7.76 27.65 1.42
CA ASP A 15 6.52 28.40 1.24
C ASP A 15 6.15 28.62 -0.25
N SER A 16 6.90 28.02 -1.18
CA SER A 16 6.55 28.07 -2.58
C SER A 16 5.22 27.35 -2.82
N ARG A 17 4.29 27.99 -3.53
CA ARG A 17 3.09 27.29 -4.03
C ARG A 17 3.40 26.12 -4.97
N PHE A 18 4.63 26.03 -5.48
CA PHE A 18 5.10 24.92 -6.30
C PHE A 18 5.94 23.90 -5.50
N SER A 19 6.04 24.06 -4.18
CA SER A 19 6.69 23.09 -3.32
C SER A 19 5.93 21.76 -3.36
N LEU A 20 6.70 20.67 -3.42
CA LEU A 20 6.18 19.31 -3.43
C LEU A 20 6.41 18.60 -2.09
N GLU A 21 6.97 19.27 -1.09
CA GLU A 21 7.36 18.65 0.19
C GLU A 21 6.16 17.99 0.91
N ASP A 22 5.00 18.65 0.87
CA ASP A 22 3.76 18.11 1.43
C ASP A 22 3.01 17.16 0.49
N TYR A 23 3.41 17.11 -0.78
CA TYR A 23 2.71 16.37 -1.83
C TYR A 23 3.38 15.07 -2.22
N LEU A 24 4.70 14.94 -2.23
CA LEU A 24 5.37 13.73 -2.74
C LEU A 24 6.13 13.02 -1.64
N PHE A 25 6.00 11.69 -1.61
CA PHE A 25 6.93 10.90 -0.81
C PHE A 25 8.27 10.81 -1.53
N PRO A 26 9.38 11.04 -0.81
CA PRO A 26 10.69 11.06 -1.43
C PRO A 26 11.02 9.70 -2.00
N PHE A 27 11.52 9.69 -3.23
CA PHE A 27 12.29 8.56 -3.70
C PHE A 27 13.61 8.56 -2.92
N ALA A 28 13.97 7.44 -2.29
CA ALA A 28 15.28 7.24 -1.71
C ALA A 28 16.16 6.50 -2.73
N PRO A 29 16.78 7.18 -3.73
CA PRO A 29 17.88 6.56 -4.45
C PRO A 29 18.99 6.30 -3.44
N GLU A 30 19.66 5.15 -3.58
CA GLU A 30 20.86 4.81 -2.81
C GLU A 30 21.79 6.03 -2.75
N GLN A 31 22.16 6.44 -1.53
CA GLN A 31 23.08 7.53 -1.27
C GLN A 31 24.36 7.27 -2.05
N THR A 32 24.55 7.99 -3.16
CA THR A 32 25.73 7.87 -4.00
C THR A 32 26.48 9.20 -3.99
N CYS A 33 27.72 9.09 -3.49
CA CYS A 33 28.82 10.04 -3.46
C CYS A 33 28.74 11.22 -2.47
N HIS A 34 29.70 11.23 -1.52
CA HIS A 34 29.96 12.29 -0.55
C HIS A 34 30.61 13.56 -1.14
N ILE A 35 30.90 13.57 -2.44
CA ILE A 35 31.36 14.76 -3.17
C ILE A 35 30.23 15.18 -4.09
N THR A 36 29.59 16.31 -3.79
CA THR A 36 28.56 16.84 -4.69
C THR A 36 29.25 17.54 -5.86
N SER A 37 28.70 17.44 -7.07
CA SER A 37 29.21 18.19 -8.23
C SER A 37 29.27 19.70 -7.97
N PHE A 38 28.45 20.20 -7.05
CA PHE A 38 28.46 21.58 -6.60
C PHE A 38 29.74 21.97 -5.86
N ASP A 39 30.34 21.08 -5.07
CA ASP A 39 31.61 21.37 -4.38
C ASP A 39 32.77 21.53 -5.38
N ALA A 40 32.75 20.77 -6.48
CA ALA A 40 33.81 20.79 -7.49
C ALA A 40 33.63 21.90 -8.53
N PHE A 41 32.39 22.21 -8.94
CA PHE A 41 32.10 23.08 -10.09
C PHE A 41 31.18 24.26 -9.77
N GLY A 42 30.66 24.35 -8.54
CA GLY A 42 29.63 25.32 -8.17
C GLY A 42 28.30 25.09 -8.87
N ILE A 43 27.42 26.10 -8.82
CA ILE A 43 26.12 26.09 -9.49
C ILE A 43 26.30 26.58 -10.94
N LEU A 44 26.32 25.64 -11.89
CA LEU A 44 26.46 25.95 -13.31
C LEU A 44 25.17 26.50 -13.93
N ASP A 45 24.06 25.79 -13.70
CA ASP A 45 22.76 26.10 -14.28
C ASP A 45 21.93 27.01 -13.36
N PRO A 46 21.27 28.06 -13.90
CA PRO A 46 20.42 28.93 -13.10
C PRO A 46 19.17 28.20 -12.60
N ILE A 47 18.70 28.58 -11.40
CA ILE A 47 17.40 28.12 -10.88
C ILE A 47 16.26 28.73 -11.69
N ILE A 48 15.07 28.12 -11.65
CA ILE A 48 13.89 28.64 -12.35
C ILE A 48 12.90 29.18 -11.32
N LEU A 49 12.53 30.44 -11.49
CA LEU A 49 11.60 31.14 -10.61
C LEU A 49 10.35 31.56 -11.37
N PHE A 50 9.21 31.59 -10.68
CA PHE A 50 7.99 32.21 -11.15
C PHE A 50 7.64 33.38 -10.25
N LYS A 51 7.25 34.51 -10.85
CA LYS A 51 6.83 35.69 -10.12
C LYS A 51 5.31 35.80 -10.12
N ASP A 52 4.69 35.76 -8.94
CA ASP A 52 3.24 35.89 -8.82
C ASP A 52 2.76 37.35 -8.91
N ASP A 53 1.44 37.54 -8.84
CA ASP A 53 0.80 38.87 -8.92
C ASP A 53 1.18 39.78 -7.73
N GLU A 54 1.52 39.19 -6.58
CA GLU A 54 2.04 39.88 -5.39
C GLU A 54 3.55 40.18 -5.49
N LYS A 55 4.17 39.89 -6.63
CA LYS A 55 5.60 40.05 -6.92
C LYS A 55 6.53 39.15 -6.11
N ARG A 56 6.00 38.12 -5.46
CA ARG A 56 6.78 37.10 -4.74
C ARG A 56 7.44 36.14 -5.74
N LEU A 57 8.66 35.70 -5.42
CA LEU A 57 9.43 34.80 -6.27
C LEU A 57 9.31 33.38 -5.74
N HIS A 58 8.59 32.54 -6.46
CA HIS A 58 8.41 31.13 -6.13
C HIS A 58 9.44 30.28 -6.86
N LEU A 59 10.10 29.38 -6.15
CA LEU A 59 10.95 28.37 -6.76
C LEU A 59 10.10 27.36 -7.55
N VAL A 60 10.43 27.15 -8.82
CA VAL A 60 9.83 26.14 -9.70
C VAL A 60 10.79 24.98 -9.93
N ASP A 61 12.08 25.28 -10.10
CA ASP A 61 13.15 24.28 -10.25
C ASP A 61 14.47 24.75 -9.63
N GLY A 62 15.25 23.80 -9.13
CA GLY A 62 16.58 24.04 -8.59
C GLY A 62 16.70 23.93 -7.07
N LEU A 63 15.80 23.21 -6.40
CA LEU A 63 15.82 23.01 -4.94
C LEU A 63 17.20 22.64 -4.38
N LYS A 64 17.85 21.64 -5.00
CA LYS A 64 19.20 21.21 -4.59
C LYS A 64 20.26 22.33 -4.70
N ARG A 65 20.14 23.18 -5.73
CA ARG A 65 21.04 24.33 -5.94
C ARG A 65 20.79 25.42 -4.90
N VAL A 66 19.52 25.69 -4.58
CA VAL A 66 19.17 26.64 -3.51
C VAL A 66 19.68 26.15 -2.15
N HIS A 67 19.47 24.88 -1.81
CA HIS A 67 19.99 24.30 -0.56
C HIS A 67 21.51 24.37 -0.48
N PHE A 68 22.22 24.03 -1.57
CA PHE A 68 23.67 24.16 -1.62
C PHE A 68 24.13 25.62 -1.40
N ALA A 69 23.48 26.58 -2.06
CA ALA A 69 23.82 28.00 -1.92
C ALA A 69 23.58 28.50 -0.49
N ILE A 70 22.48 28.08 0.16
CA ILE A 70 22.19 28.38 1.57
C ILE A 70 23.26 27.79 2.49
N LEU A 71 23.63 26.51 2.30
CA LEU A 71 24.66 25.83 3.10
C LEU A 71 26.02 26.53 3.00
N ASN A 72 26.38 27.00 1.80
CA ASN A 72 27.61 27.76 1.55
C ASN A 72 27.52 29.26 1.89
N LYS A 73 26.40 29.70 2.48
CA LYS A 73 26.15 31.09 2.86
C LYS A 73 26.28 32.07 1.69
N GLU A 74 25.97 31.60 0.48
CA GLU A 74 25.85 32.49 -0.67
C GLU A 74 24.69 33.47 -0.44
N ARG A 75 24.85 34.71 -0.92
CA ARG A 75 23.81 35.74 -0.80
C ARG A 75 22.97 35.89 -2.07
N ILE A 76 23.53 35.45 -3.19
CA ILE A 76 23.01 35.68 -4.53
C ILE A 76 23.05 34.36 -5.27
N ILE A 77 21.99 34.05 -6.00
CA ILE A 77 21.91 32.90 -6.90
C ILE A 77 21.51 33.34 -8.30
N ARG A 78 22.05 32.67 -9.32
CA ARG A 78 21.67 32.88 -10.71
C ARG A 78 20.30 32.25 -10.96
N ALA A 79 19.37 33.03 -11.47
CA ALA A 79 18.00 32.60 -11.70
C ALA A 79 17.46 33.07 -13.06
N THR A 80 16.57 32.25 -13.61
CA THR A 80 15.75 32.56 -14.78
C THR A 80 14.33 32.77 -14.30
N VAL A 81 13.85 34.03 -14.35
CA VAL A 81 12.49 34.38 -13.90
C VAL A 81 11.52 34.27 -15.07
N LEU A 82 10.58 33.33 -14.98
CA LEU A 82 9.55 33.06 -15.98
C LEU A 82 8.65 34.28 -16.21
N PRO A 83 8.18 34.53 -17.44
CA PRO A 83 7.23 35.60 -17.72
C PRO A 83 5.97 35.48 -16.82
N PRO A 84 5.39 36.60 -16.35
CA PRO A 84 4.19 36.54 -15.50
C PRO A 84 3.00 35.84 -16.15
N ASN A 85 2.91 35.88 -17.49
CA ASN A 85 1.88 35.21 -18.29
C ASN A 85 2.20 33.74 -18.61
N THR A 86 3.19 33.13 -17.96
CA THR A 86 3.50 31.71 -18.16
C THR A 86 2.31 30.85 -17.72
N PRO A 87 1.74 30.03 -18.61
CA PRO A 87 0.61 29.17 -18.24
C PRO A 87 0.99 28.22 -17.10
N VAL A 88 0.07 28.03 -16.14
CA VAL A 88 0.29 27.12 -15.00
C VAL A 88 0.59 25.68 -15.45
N THR A 89 0.01 25.27 -16.57
CA THR A 89 0.25 23.97 -17.20
C THR A 89 1.71 23.79 -17.61
N ASN A 90 2.37 24.84 -18.11
CA ASN A 90 3.80 24.80 -18.44
C ASN A 90 4.66 24.69 -17.18
N LEU A 91 4.27 25.36 -16.08
CA LEU A 91 4.94 25.24 -14.78
C LEU A 91 4.86 23.81 -14.24
N ILE A 92 3.65 23.23 -14.24
CA ILE A 92 3.42 21.84 -13.82
C ILE A 92 4.20 20.87 -14.71
N THR A 93 4.23 21.11 -16.03
CA THR A 93 4.99 20.27 -16.97
C THR A 93 6.48 20.30 -16.67
N LEU A 94 7.05 21.48 -16.39
CA LEU A 94 8.45 21.61 -16.00
C LEU A 94 8.75 20.84 -14.71
N ILE A 95 7.88 20.98 -13.70
CA ILE A 95 8.00 20.24 -12.43
C ILE A 95 7.93 18.72 -12.69
N LEU A 96 6.98 18.27 -13.51
CA LEU A 96 6.83 16.87 -13.89
C LEU A 96 8.09 16.34 -14.57
N CYS A 97 8.67 17.07 -15.53
CA CYS A 97 9.90 16.66 -16.20
C CYS A 97 11.07 16.50 -15.21
N ASN A 98 11.21 17.41 -14.26
CA ASN A 98 12.29 17.38 -13.27
C ASN A 98 12.10 16.28 -12.22
N LYS A 99 10.86 15.96 -11.88
CA LYS A 99 10.49 15.03 -10.81
C LYS A 99 9.89 13.73 -11.31
N ARG A 100 10.03 13.43 -12.60
CA ARG A 100 9.37 12.30 -13.27
C ARG A 100 9.60 10.98 -12.54
N TYR A 101 10.85 10.68 -12.19
CA TYR A 101 11.20 9.45 -11.47
C TYR A 101 10.52 9.35 -10.10
N GLU A 102 10.50 10.44 -9.34
CA GLU A 102 9.85 10.49 -8.02
C GLU A 102 8.33 10.32 -8.15
N ILE A 103 7.72 11.00 -9.12
CA ILE A 103 6.27 10.98 -9.36
C ILE A 103 5.82 9.61 -9.86
N GLU A 104 6.49 9.04 -10.86
CA GLU A 104 6.11 7.78 -11.48
C GLU A 104 6.46 6.55 -10.64
N TYR A 105 7.28 6.71 -9.58
CA TYR A 105 7.72 5.60 -8.71
C TYR A 105 6.56 4.81 -8.08
N SER A 106 5.45 5.47 -7.75
CA SER A 106 4.30 4.84 -7.10
C SER A 106 2.97 5.46 -7.54
N THR A 107 1.90 4.68 -7.47
CA THR A 107 0.53 5.18 -7.72
C THR A 107 0.15 6.31 -6.77
N ILE A 108 0.60 6.25 -5.51
CA ILE A 108 0.37 7.30 -4.51
C ILE A 108 0.97 8.63 -4.99
N ASN A 109 2.23 8.65 -5.44
CA ASN A 109 2.87 9.88 -5.89
C ASN A 109 2.21 10.43 -7.17
N LYS A 110 1.81 9.55 -8.11
CA LYS A 110 1.04 9.96 -9.29
C LYS A 110 -0.27 10.68 -8.90
N ILE A 111 -1.02 10.12 -7.95
CA ILE A 111 -2.28 10.71 -7.45
C ILE A 111 -2.03 12.02 -6.72
N GLN A 112 -1.02 12.07 -5.85
CA GLN A 112 -0.69 13.28 -5.11
C GLN A 112 -0.22 14.40 -6.06
N PHE A 113 0.46 14.06 -7.16
CA PHE A 113 0.84 15.02 -8.20
C PHE A 113 -0.37 15.52 -9.01
N ILE A 114 -1.36 14.66 -9.30
CA ILE A 114 -2.63 15.09 -9.89
C ILE A 114 -3.34 16.07 -8.95
N TYR A 115 -3.42 15.75 -7.65
CA TYR A 115 -4.04 16.62 -6.66
C TYR A 115 -3.30 17.97 -6.53
N PHE A 116 -1.96 17.96 -6.56
CA PHE A 116 -1.12 19.15 -6.65
C PHE A 116 -1.48 20.01 -7.87
N ALA A 117 -1.54 19.42 -9.06
CA ALA A 117 -1.89 20.14 -10.29
C ALA A 117 -3.29 20.79 -10.20
N THR A 118 -4.27 20.06 -9.65
CA THR A 118 -5.62 20.61 -9.41
C THR A 118 -5.60 21.75 -8.38
N SER A 119 -4.80 21.65 -7.32
CA SER A 119 -4.66 22.73 -6.32
C SER A 119 -4.05 24.01 -6.88
N LEU A 120 -3.33 23.91 -8.00
CA LEU A 120 -2.81 25.04 -8.76
C LEU A 120 -3.80 25.60 -9.78
N ASN A 121 -5.05 25.13 -9.79
CA ASN A 121 -6.08 25.48 -10.77
C ASN A 121 -5.72 25.11 -12.22
N ALA A 122 -5.01 23.99 -12.42
CA ALA A 122 -4.81 23.46 -13.75
C ALA A 122 -6.16 23.09 -14.40
N PRO A 123 -6.40 23.42 -15.68
CA PRO A 123 -7.66 23.09 -16.35
C PRO A 123 -7.91 21.58 -16.35
N GLU A 124 -9.11 21.14 -15.96
CA GLU A 124 -9.46 19.72 -15.92
C GLU A 124 -9.18 18.97 -17.24
N PRO A 125 -9.52 19.51 -18.44
CA PRO A 125 -9.21 18.83 -19.69
C PRO A 125 -7.71 18.59 -19.88
N TRP A 126 -6.88 19.52 -19.41
CA TRP A 126 -5.43 19.39 -19.45
C TRP A 126 -4.94 18.33 -18.47
N VAL A 127 -5.44 18.32 -17.23
CA VAL A 127 -5.04 17.30 -16.24
C VAL A 127 -5.38 15.89 -16.72
N LEU A 128 -6.56 15.70 -17.31
CA LEU A 128 -6.97 14.40 -17.85
C LEU A 128 -6.04 13.93 -18.98
N GLN A 129 -5.72 14.82 -19.93
CA GLN A 129 -4.93 14.48 -21.12
C GLN A 129 -3.43 14.37 -20.82
N SER A 130 -2.89 15.29 -20.01
CA SER A 130 -1.45 15.45 -19.81
C SER A 130 -0.92 14.76 -18.56
N LEU A 131 -1.78 14.42 -17.59
CA LEU A 131 -1.38 13.69 -16.38
C LEU A 131 -2.07 12.33 -16.27
N CYS A 132 -3.41 12.28 -16.27
CA CYS A 132 -4.13 11.02 -16.01
C CYS A 132 -3.81 9.93 -17.03
N ILE A 133 -3.95 10.22 -18.34
CA ILE A 133 -3.67 9.25 -19.40
C ILE A 133 -2.20 8.78 -19.37
N PRO A 134 -1.18 9.68 -19.32
CA PRO A 134 0.22 9.27 -19.21
C PRO A 134 0.56 8.48 -17.92
N PHE A 135 -0.17 8.72 -16.83
CA PHE A 135 -0.04 7.95 -15.60
C PHE A 135 -0.80 6.62 -15.59
N GLU A 136 -1.46 6.29 -16.71
CA GLU A 136 -2.25 5.07 -16.94
C GLU A 136 -3.58 5.04 -16.17
N PHE A 137 -4.08 6.20 -15.76
CA PHE A 137 -5.42 6.33 -15.21
C PHE A 137 -6.44 6.48 -16.34
N LYS A 138 -7.52 5.70 -16.28
CA LYS A 138 -8.64 5.85 -17.22
C LYS A 138 -9.39 7.15 -16.91
N PRO A 139 -9.47 8.10 -17.84
CA PRO A 139 -10.23 9.33 -17.62
C PRO A 139 -11.72 9.00 -17.49
N HIS A 140 -12.33 9.44 -16.41
CA HIS A 140 -13.76 9.30 -16.14
C HIS A 140 -14.20 10.41 -15.19
N ARG A 141 -15.53 10.62 -15.06
CA ARG A 141 -16.10 11.76 -14.34
C ARG A 141 -15.66 11.84 -12.86
N ASP A 142 -15.41 10.70 -12.23
CA ASP A 142 -15.10 10.64 -10.79
C ASP A 142 -13.60 10.63 -10.46
N ILE A 143 -12.69 10.68 -11.45
CA ILE A 143 -11.25 10.52 -11.20
C ILE A 143 -10.68 11.55 -10.22
N PHE A 144 -11.16 12.80 -10.27
CA PHE A 144 -10.72 13.85 -9.34
C PHE A 144 -11.19 13.58 -7.91
N ARG A 145 -12.44 13.12 -7.74
CA ARG A 145 -13.01 12.71 -6.45
C ARG A 145 -12.32 11.45 -5.90
N GLU A 146 -11.91 10.54 -6.78
CA GLU A 146 -11.05 9.41 -6.43
C GLU A 146 -9.69 9.86 -5.91
N CYS A 147 -9.00 10.74 -6.64
CA CYS A 147 -7.72 11.29 -6.24
C CYS A 147 -7.81 12.02 -4.89
N GLU A 148 -8.84 12.83 -4.70
CA GLU A 148 -9.09 13.53 -3.43
C GLU A 148 -9.31 12.56 -2.26
N ARG A 149 -10.14 11.52 -2.44
CA ARG A 149 -10.36 10.50 -1.40
C ARG A 149 -9.08 9.79 -0.99
N ILE A 150 -8.24 9.43 -1.97
CA ILE A 150 -6.94 8.79 -1.72
C ILE A 150 -5.96 9.76 -1.07
N TYR A 151 -5.92 11.02 -1.53
CA TYR A 151 -5.09 12.07 -0.94
C TYR A 151 -5.39 12.28 0.55
N ASN A 152 -6.67 12.16 0.92
CA ASN A 152 -7.17 12.33 2.28
C ASN A 152 -7.01 11.08 3.19
N LEU A 153 -6.38 10.00 2.71
CA LEU A 153 -5.98 8.90 3.58
C LEU A 153 -4.91 9.36 4.59
N PRO A 154 -4.83 8.75 5.79
CA PRO A 154 -3.80 9.06 6.77
C PRO A 154 -2.38 9.02 6.18
N LYS A 155 -1.51 9.98 6.55
CA LYS A 155 -0.17 10.13 5.97
C LYS A 155 0.66 8.85 6.08
N GLU A 156 0.59 8.19 7.23
CA GLU A 156 1.32 6.96 7.51
C GLU A 156 0.80 5.77 6.68
N LEU A 157 -0.50 5.75 6.37
CA LEU A 157 -1.09 4.77 5.45
C LEU A 157 -0.63 5.02 4.03
N LYS A 158 -0.68 6.28 3.56
CA LYS A 158 -0.20 6.64 2.22
C LYS A 158 1.28 6.30 2.04
N LEU A 159 2.11 6.56 3.05
CA LEU A 159 3.53 6.19 3.05
C LEU A 159 3.71 4.66 2.95
N PHE A 160 2.97 3.89 3.77
CA PHE A 160 3.00 2.43 3.66
C PHE A 160 2.57 1.94 2.27
N CYS A 161 1.53 2.53 1.70
CA CYS A 161 1.04 2.18 0.37
C CYS A 161 2.02 2.58 -0.76
N HIS A 162 2.76 3.68 -0.58
CA HIS A 162 3.85 4.10 -1.45
C HIS A 162 4.97 3.05 -1.45
N ASP A 163 5.46 2.67 -0.27
CA ASP A 163 6.54 1.69 -0.11
C ASP A 163 6.18 0.31 -0.69
N LYS A 164 4.93 -0.11 -0.45
CA LYS A 164 4.41 -1.40 -0.94
C LYS A 164 3.84 -1.36 -2.35
N LYS A 165 3.92 -0.22 -3.04
CA LYS A 165 3.47 -0.01 -4.43
C LYS A 165 2.03 -0.49 -4.68
N PHE A 166 1.10 -0.02 -3.86
CA PHE A 166 -0.33 -0.33 -4.04
C PHE A 166 -0.83 0.13 -5.42
N SER A 167 -1.70 -0.69 -6.03
CA SER A 167 -2.42 -0.34 -7.25
C SER A 167 -3.54 0.67 -6.99
N HIS A 168 -4.00 1.38 -8.03
CA HIS A 168 -5.12 2.32 -7.93
C HIS A 168 -6.37 1.70 -7.30
N LYS A 169 -6.71 0.47 -7.72
CA LYS A 169 -7.87 -0.27 -7.19
C LYS A 169 -7.74 -0.54 -5.69
N GLN A 170 -6.57 -0.96 -5.23
CA GLN A 170 -6.35 -1.20 -3.80
C GLN A 170 -6.43 0.10 -3.00
N LEU A 171 -5.86 1.19 -3.50
CA LEU A 171 -5.97 2.50 -2.85
C LEU A 171 -7.41 2.96 -2.73
N LEU A 172 -8.20 2.82 -3.80
CA LEU A 172 -9.63 3.14 -3.78
C LEU A 172 -10.40 2.27 -2.77
N ASN A 173 -10.15 0.97 -2.75
CA ASN A 173 -10.76 0.07 -1.76
C ASN A 173 -10.52 0.58 -0.35
N LEU A 174 -9.29 1.01 -0.06
CA LEU A 174 -8.93 1.54 1.25
C LEU A 174 -9.78 2.73 1.68
N THR A 175 -10.16 3.60 0.74
CA THR A 175 -10.98 4.80 1.04
C THR A 175 -12.38 4.49 1.56
N TYR A 176 -12.87 3.25 1.39
CA TYR A 176 -14.19 2.83 1.86
C TYR A 176 -14.18 2.19 3.26
N HIS A 177 -13.02 2.06 3.90
CA HIS A 177 -12.94 1.56 5.28
C HIS A 177 -13.03 2.69 6.32
N PRO A 178 -13.54 2.40 7.53
CA PRO A 178 -13.50 3.34 8.64
C PRO A 178 -12.08 3.82 8.97
N LYS A 179 -11.93 5.12 9.27
CA LYS A 179 -10.62 5.73 9.56
C LYS A 179 -9.94 5.16 10.80
N ASP A 180 -10.72 4.81 11.82
CA ASP A 180 -10.25 4.18 13.06
C ASP A 180 -9.65 2.79 12.79
N LEU A 181 -10.32 1.97 11.98
CA LEU A 181 -9.81 0.68 11.52
C LEU A 181 -8.48 0.85 10.78
N LEU A 182 -8.42 1.71 9.77
CA LEU A 182 -7.20 1.95 8.98
C LEU A 182 -6.03 2.44 9.85
N SER A 183 -6.31 3.36 10.77
CA SER A 183 -5.32 3.87 11.72
C SER A 183 -4.77 2.75 12.60
N GLN A 184 -5.62 1.82 13.02
CA GLN A 184 -5.21 0.68 13.81
C GLN A 184 -4.34 -0.32 13.02
N LEU A 185 -4.71 -0.63 11.77
CA LEU A 185 -3.90 -1.49 10.91
C LEU A 185 -2.48 -0.94 10.71
N ILE A 186 -2.35 0.37 10.58
CA ILE A 186 -1.04 1.02 10.46
C ILE A 186 -0.21 0.94 11.73
N LYS A 187 -0.82 1.00 12.92
CA LYS A 187 -0.10 0.79 14.19
C LYS A 187 0.49 -0.63 14.27
N TRP A 188 -0.22 -1.62 13.74
CA TRP A 188 0.23 -3.02 13.74
C TRP A 188 1.44 -3.28 12.83
N LYS A 189 1.80 -2.38 11.90
CA LYS A 189 2.95 -2.56 11.00
C LYS A 189 4.30 -2.77 11.71
N SER A 190 4.39 -2.33 12.98
CA SER A 190 5.59 -2.46 13.81
C SER A 190 5.81 -3.89 14.34
N VAL A 191 4.72 -4.65 14.47
CA VAL A 191 4.71 -6.00 15.07
C VAL A 191 4.24 -7.08 14.09
N MET A 192 3.72 -6.69 12.93
CA MET A 192 3.17 -7.57 11.90
C MET A 192 3.73 -7.23 10.52
N GLN A 193 3.90 -8.26 9.69
CA GLN A 193 4.39 -8.09 8.32
C GLN A 193 3.24 -8.10 7.32
N PHE A 194 2.76 -6.91 6.95
CA PHE A 194 1.72 -6.79 5.93
C PHE A 194 2.29 -6.65 4.51
N THR A 195 1.73 -7.46 3.60
CA THR A 195 1.78 -7.17 2.17
C THR A 195 0.57 -6.32 1.77
N ALA A 196 0.56 -5.81 0.54
CA ALA A 196 -0.58 -5.02 0.04
C ALA A 196 -1.89 -5.83 0.03
N SER A 197 -1.84 -7.07 -0.43
CA SER A 197 -3.01 -7.97 -0.45
C SER A 197 -3.45 -8.36 0.96
N THR A 198 -2.50 -8.68 1.84
CA THR A 198 -2.82 -9.08 3.21
C THR A 198 -3.50 -7.95 3.99
N LEU A 199 -3.04 -6.70 3.82
CA LEU A 199 -3.67 -5.56 4.48
C LEU A 199 -5.09 -5.33 3.96
N ASP A 200 -5.30 -5.38 2.64
CA ASP A 200 -6.61 -5.21 2.00
C ASP A 200 -7.61 -6.30 2.44
N GLU A 201 -7.15 -7.55 2.50
CA GLU A 201 -7.90 -8.70 3.01
C GLU A 201 -8.31 -8.50 4.47
N ILE A 202 -7.35 -8.20 5.36
CA ILE A 202 -7.61 -7.97 6.78
C ILE A 202 -8.57 -6.80 6.98
N ALA A 203 -8.36 -5.68 6.28
CA ALA A 203 -9.23 -4.51 6.36
C ALA A 203 -10.67 -4.85 5.96
N SER A 204 -10.84 -5.62 4.88
CA SER A 204 -12.15 -6.04 4.39
C SER A 204 -12.85 -7.01 5.33
N ASN A 205 -12.16 -8.07 5.76
CA ASN A 205 -12.73 -9.10 6.63
C ASN A 205 -13.06 -8.54 8.01
N LEU A 206 -12.15 -7.74 8.59
CA LEU A 206 -12.37 -7.13 9.89
C LEU A 206 -13.50 -6.10 9.86
N LYS A 207 -13.59 -5.26 8.82
CA LYS A 207 -14.73 -4.34 8.63
C LYS A 207 -16.06 -5.10 8.60
N ASN A 208 -16.12 -6.19 7.83
CA ASN A 208 -17.35 -6.99 7.71
C ASN A 208 -17.73 -7.66 9.03
N TYR A 209 -16.75 -8.24 9.72
CA TYR A 209 -16.93 -8.82 11.05
C TYR A 209 -17.46 -7.79 12.05
N LEU A 210 -16.75 -6.66 12.21
CA LEU A 210 -17.13 -5.59 13.14
C LEU A 210 -18.54 -5.06 12.86
N LYS A 211 -18.89 -4.87 11.59
CA LYS A 211 -20.23 -4.43 11.18
C LYS A 211 -21.30 -5.46 11.55
N ARG A 212 -21.05 -6.75 11.30
CA ARG A 212 -22.02 -7.82 11.57
C ARG A 212 -22.28 -7.98 13.06
N GLU A 213 -21.24 -7.92 13.88
CA GLU A 213 -21.33 -8.04 15.33
C GLU A 213 -21.69 -6.72 16.05
N ASN A 214 -21.87 -5.63 15.31
CA ASN A 214 -22.05 -4.28 15.84
C ASN A 214 -20.97 -3.88 16.87
N LYS A 215 -19.72 -4.27 16.59
CA LYS A 215 -18.53 -4.01 17.42
C LYS A 215 -17.69 -2.89 16.84
N LYS A 216 -16.94 -2.21 17.69
CA LYS A 216 -15.86 -1.31 17.32
C LYS A 216 -14.53 -2.05 17.30
N ILE A 217 -13.52 -1.46 16.66
CA ILE A 217 -12.17 -2.03 16.64
C ILE A 217 -11.58 -2.23 18.05
N GLY A 218 -11.92 -1.35 19.00
CA GLY A 218 -11.49 -1.48 20.40
C GLY A 218 -12.04 -2.74 21.09
N ASP A 219 -13.27 -3.14 20.75
CA ASP A 219 -13.87 -4.36 21.30
C ASP A 219 -13.13 -5.59 20.81
N PHE A 220 -12.79 -5.63 19.51
CA PHE A 220 -11.99 -6.70 18.91
C PHE A 220 -10.59 -6.79 19.53
N LEU A 221 -9.95 -5.65 19.76
CA LEU A 221 -8.63 -5.59 20.41
C LEU A 221 -8.63 -6.11 21.86
N SER A 222 -9.78 -6.05 22.53
CA SER A 222 -9.93 -6.49 23.91
C SER A 222 -10.24 -7.99 24.03
N GLU A 223 -10.38 -8.70 22.90
CA GLU A 223 -10.63 -10.14 22.91
C GLU A 223 -9.39 -10.89 23.42
N PRO A 224 -9.54 -11.89 24.32
CA PRO A 224 -8.41 -12.62 24.90
C PRO A 224 -7.46 -13.22 23.85
N ASP A 225 -8.01 -13.84 22.80
CA ASP A 225 -7.23 -14.46 21.71
C ASP A 225 -6.38 -13.42 20.96
N ILE A 226 -6.87 -12.18 20.87
CA ILE A 226 -6.19 -11.07 20.20
C ILE A 226 -5.10 -10.51 21.10
N LEU A 227 -5.38 -10.30 22.39
CA LEU A 227 -4.37 -9.88 23.36
C LEU A 227 -3.20 -10.88 23.42
N GLU A 228 -3.50 -12.17 23.53
CA GLU A 228 -2.49 -13.23 23.55
C GLU A 228 -1.64 -13.25 22.26
N LEU A 229 -2.27 -13.03 21.10
CA LEU A 229 -1.55 -12.93 19.83
C LEU A 229 -0.54 -11.78 19.84
N PHE A 230 -0.94 -10.59 20.29
CA PHE A 230 -0.07 -9.43 20.31
C PHE A 230 1.09 -9.59 21.30
N ASP A 231 0.84 -10.21 22.45
CA ASP A 231 1.83 -10.46 23.51
C ASP A 231 2.75 -11.67 23.23
N SER A 232 2.38 -12.53 22.27
CA SER A 232 3.17 -13.71 21.92
C SER A 232 4.59 -13.37 21.42
N SER A 233 5.52 -14.30 21.60
CA SER A 233 6.90 -14.22 21.07
C SER A 233 7.02 -14.61 19.59
N LEU A 234 5.90 -14.75 18.87
CA LEU A 234 5.87 -15.14 17.46
C LEU A 234 6.53 -14.08 16.56
N GLY A 235 7.10 -14.52 15.45
CA GLY A 235 7.66 -13.61 14.45
C GLY A 235 6.57 -12.77 13.76
N PRO A 236 6.91 -11.61 13.16
CA PRO A 236 5.92 -10.72 12.54
C PRO A 236 5.03 -11.37 11.47
N ARG A 237 5.61 -12.27 10.67
CA ARG A 237 4.88 -13.03 9.64
C ARG A 237 3.91 -14.04 10.27
N GLU A 238 4.34 -14.76 11.29
CA GLU A 238 3.51 -15.73 12.01
C GLU A 238 2.35 -15.04 12.72
N LYS A 239 2.60 -13.87 13.33
CA LYS A 239 1.55 -13.03 13.92
C LYS A 239 0.52 -12.60 12.88
N THR A 240 0.96 -12.21 11.69
CA THR A 240 0.05 -11.86 10.59
C THR A 240 -0.83 -13.05 10.19
N GLU A 241 -0.26 -14.23 9.98
CA GLU A 241 -1.04 -15.42 9.59
C GLU A 241 -2.01 -15.86 10.70
N LYS A 242 -1.58 -15.83 11.96
CA LYS A 242 -2.46 -16.12 13.10
C LYS A 242 -3.59 -15.10 13.22
N LEU A 243 -3.34 -13.80 12.98
CA LEU A 243 -4.38 -12.79 12.92
C LEU A 243 -5.39 -13.07 11.81
N ARG A 244 -4.92 -13.37 10.58
CA ARG A 244 -5.79 -13.70 9.44
C ARG A 244 -6.69 -14.87 9.77
N HIS A 245 -6.12 -15.92 10.36
CA HIS A 245 -6.86 -17.10 10.77
C HIS A 245 -7.92 -16.77 11.84
N LEU A 246 -7.57 -16.02 12.89
CA LEU A 246 -8.53 -15.61 13.92
C LEU A 246 -9.68 -14.79 13.30
N ILE A 247 -9.39 -13.83 12.43
CA ILE A 247 -10.42 -13.04 11.74
C ILE A 247 -11.32 -13.96 10.89
N HIS A 248 -10.74 -14.93 10.18
CA HIS A 248 -11.50 -15.89 9.38
C HIS A 248 -12.45 -16.73 10.24
N LEU A 249 -11.97 -17.28 11.36
CA LEU A 249 -12.79 -18.06 12.30
C LEU A 249 -13.98 -17.23 12.80
N LYS A 250 -13.74 -15.97 13.16
CA LYS A 250 -14.80 -15.06 13.62
C LYS A 250 -15.75 -14.69 12.48
N GLN A 251 -15.26 -14.56 11.24
CA GLN A 251 -16.10 -14.23 10.08
C GLN A 251 -16.97 -15.42 9.64
N PHE A 252 -16.52 -16.66 9.78
CA PHE A 252 -17.25 -17.83 9.34
C PHE A 252 -17.34 -18.90 10.44
N PRO A 253 -18.05 -18.63 11.57
CA PRO A 253 -18.03 -19.50 12.73
C PRO A 253 -18.58 -20.91 12.40
N VAL A 254 -19.74 -20.99 11.75
CA VAL A 254 -20.36 -22.29 11.39
C VAL A 254 -19.48 -23.10 10.43
N LEU A 255 -18.93 -22.45 9.40
CA LEU A 255 -18.03 -23.09 8.43
C LEU A 255 -16.76 -23.60 9.13
N SER A 256 -16.23 -22.79 10.05
CA SER A 256 -15.01 -23.12 10.79
C SER A 256 -15.25 -24.27 11.76
N ASP A 257 -16.38 -24.29 12.46
CA ASP A 257 -16.76 -25.37 13.37
C ASP A 257 -16.93 -26.70 12.62
N LYS A 258 -17.60 -26.68 11.46
CA LYS A 258 -17.73 -27.87 10.60
C LYS A 258 -16.37 -28.37 10.10
N ASN A 259 -15.54 -27.48 9.57
CA ASN A 259 -14.19 -27.84 9.13
C ASN A 259 -13.34 -28.40 10.28
N ALA A 260 -13.45 -27.84 11.49
CA ALA A 260 -12.75 -28.34 12.67
C ALA A 260 -13.20 -29.74 13.09
N LYS A 261 -14.51 -30.04 13.00
CA LYS A 261 -15.04 -31.39 13.23
C LYS A 261 -14.49 -32.39 12.22
N ILE A 262 -14.51 -32.03 10.93
CA ILE A 262 -13.98 -32.87 9.85
C ILE A 262 -12.48 -33.12 10.06
N GLN A 263 -11.69 -32.08 10.34
CA GLN A 263 -10.27 -32.20 10.62
C GLN A 263 -10.00 -33.11 11.82
N LYS A 264 -10.77 -32.96 12.91
CA LYS A 264 -10.63 -33.82 14.10
C LYS A 264 -10.95 -35.29 13.79
N ALA A 265 -11.94 -35.55 12.93
CA ALA A 265 -12.26 -36.90 12.46
C ALA A 265 -11.09 -37.49 11.65
N VAL A 266 -10.48 -36.71 10.76
CA VAL A 266 -9.31 -37.12 9.97
C VAL A 266 -8.08 -37.36 10.87
N ASP A 267 -7.80 -36.49 11.83
CA ASP A 267 -6.66 -36.64 12.74
C ASP A 267 -6.78 -37.88 13.63
N ALA A 268 -8.01 -38.22 14.04
CA ALA A 268 -8.30 -39.42 14.82
C ALA A 268 -7.99 -40.72 14.06
N LEU A 269 -8.01 -40.70 12.73
CA LEU A 269 -7.70 -41.87 11.90
C LEU A 269 -6.22 -42.28 11.94
N LYS A 270 -5.32 -41.41 12.42
CA LYS A 270 -3.87 -41.67 12.50
C LYS A 270 -3.31 -42.30 11.21
N LEU A 271 -3.69 -41.73 10.07
CA LEU A 271 -3.40 -42.29 8.75
C LEU A 271 -1.88 -42.53 8.56
N PRO A 272 -1.48 -43.64 7.91
CA PRO A 272 -0.07 -43.94 7.66
C PRO A 272 0.58 -42.89 6.75
N LYS A 273 1.90 -42.73 6.90
CA LYS A 273 2.67 -41.80 6.05
C LYS A 273 2.46 -42.13 4.57
N GLY A 274 2.06 -41.12 3.80
CA GLY A 274 1.75 -41.26 2.37
C GLY A 274 0.26 -41.36 2.07
N LEU A 275 -0.62 -41.50 3.08
CA LEU A 275 -2.07 -41.41 2.91
C LEU A 275 -2.58 -40.08 3.46
N GLN A 276 -3.29 -39.32 2.63
CA GLN A 276 -3.87 -38.03 3.00
C GLN A 276 -5.35 -37.97 2.61
N VAL A 277 -6.18 -37.53 3.55
CA VAL A 277 -7.58 -37.20 3.31
C VAL A 277 -7.70 -35.68 3.26
N SER A 278 -8.37 -35.17 2.24
CA SER A 278 -8.62 -33.74 2.04
C SER A 278 -10.03 -33.53 1.53
N TRP A 279 -10.60 -32.35 1.77
CA TRP A 279 -11.95 -31.98 1.35
C TRP A 279 -11.96 -30.51 0.92
N ASP A 280 -13.08 -30.09 0.34
CA ASP A 280 -13.30 -28.69 0.02
C ASP A 280 -13.64 -27.89 1.28
N ASN A 281 -12.73 -27.01 1.70
CA ASN A 281 -12.91 -26.19 2.90
C ASN A 281 -14.06 -25.17 2.80
N THR A 282 -14.60 -24.93 1.60
CA THR A 282 -15.80 -24.11 1.42
C THR A 282 -17.09 -24.88 1.77
N LEU A 283 -17.01 -26.21 1.84
CA LEU A 283 -18.14 -27.13 2.03
C LEU A 283 -19.24 -26.98 0.95
N GLU A 284 -18.92 -26.36 -0.19
CA GLU A 284 -19.88 -26.26 -1.31
C GLU A 284 -19.93 -27.57 -2.11
N ASN A 285 -18.85 -28.32 -2.13
CA ASN A 285 -18.75 -29.61 -2.81
C ASN A 285 -18.74 -30.78 -1.82
N LYS A 286 -19.69 -31.70 -2.00
CA LYS A 286 -19.75 -32.94 -1.23
C LYS A 286 -18.80 -33.99 -1.79
N ASN A 287 -17.50 -33.73 -1.67
CA ASN A 287 -16.44 -34.65 -2.09
C ASN A 287 -15.33 -34.76 -1.04
N VAL A 288 -14.84 -35.99 -0.87
CA VAL A 288 -13.66 -36.29 -0.08
C VAL A 288 -12.61 -36.85 -1.01
N ASN A 289 -11.44 -36.21 -1.02
CA ASN A 289 -10.31 -36.61 -1.84
C ASN A 289 -9.31 -37.39 -0.98
N VAL A 290 -9.07 -38.64 -1.36
CA VAL A 290 -8.05 -39.49 -0.76
C VAL A 290 -6.84 -39.55 -1.69
N SER A 291 -5.73 -38.98 -1.25
CA SER A 291 -4.47 -38.97 -1.98
C SER A 291 -3.50 -39.98 -1.37
N VAL A 292 -2.89 -40.78 -2.24
CA VAL A 292 -1.95 -41.83 -1.83
C VAL A 292 -0.62 -41.68 -2.55
N ASN A 293 0.47 -41.66 -1.79
CA ASN A 293 1.83 -41.58 -2.31
C ASN A 293 2.64 -42.79 -1.86
N ILE A 294 3.08 -43.61 -2.82
CA ILE A 294 3.61 -44.95 -2.58
C ILE A 294 4.96 -45.08 -3.25
N HIS A 295 5.98 -45.41 -2.45
CA HIS A 295 7.36 -45.57 -2.91
C HIS A 295 7.89 -46.99 -2.71
N ASP A 296 7.10 -47.87 -2.08
CA ASP A 296 7.45 -49.26 -1.77
C ASP A 296 6.20 -50.16 -1.94
N PRO A 297 6.29 -51.27 -2.68
CA PRO A 297 5.22 -52.28 -2.77
C PRO A 297 4.69 -52.80 -1.42
N LEU A 298 5.49 -52.84 -0.36
CA LEU A 298 5.02 -53.25 0.97
C LEU A 298 4.07 -52.21 1.58
N MET A 299 4.25 -50.93 1.27
CA MET A 299 3.34 -49.86 1.70
C MET A 299 1.97 -49.96 1.01
N TRP A 300 1.92 -50.45 -0.24
CA TRP A 300 0.66 -50.63 -0.97
C TRP A 300 -0.33 -51.47 -0.17
N LYS A 301 0.13 -52.60 0.38
CA LYS A 301 -0.71 -53.52 1.14
C LYS A 301 -1.20 -52.89 2.44
N ALA A 302 -0.31 -52.25 3.20
CA ALA A 302 -0.66 -51.57 4.44
C ALA A 302 -1.69 -50.43 4.23
N ILE A 303 -1.57 -49.69 3.12
CA ILE A 303 -2.51 -48.62 2.78
C ILE A 303 -3.86 -49.19 2.37
N LEU A 304 -3.90 -50.26 1.57
CA LEU A 304 -5.15 -50.94 1.22
C LEU A 304 -5.86 -51.49 2.45
N ASP A 305 -5.13 -52.10 3.37
CA ASP A 305 -5.68 -52.62 4.63
C ASP A 305 -6.28 -51.48 5.47
N THR A 306 -5.59 -50.34 5.53
CA THR A 306 -6.06 -49.13 6.23
C THR A 306 -7.33 -48.57 5.57
N LEU A 307 -7.35 -48.40 4.25
CA LEU A 307 -8.51 -47.90 3.51
C LEU A 307 -9.72 -48.83 3.58
N SER A 308 -9.46 -50.13 3.71
CA SER A 308 -10.50 -51.15 3.81
C SER A 308 -11.06 -51.30 5.22
N SER A 309 -10.41 -50.70 6.23
CA SER A 309 -10.84 -50.77 7.62
C SER A 309 -12.21 -50.11 7.83
N ASP A 310 -13.01 -50.69 8.72
CA ASP A 310 -14.34 -50.15 9.06
C ASP A 310 -14.24 -48.78 9.75
N GLU A 311 -13.13 -48.51 10.43
CA GLU A 311 -12.86 -47.22 11.08
C GLU A 311 -12.73 -46.11 10.05
N VAL A 312 -11.94 -46.31 9.00
CA VAL A 312 -11.76 -45.32 7.92
C VAL A 312 -13.04 -45.15 7.12
N LYS A 313 -13.77 -46.23 6.82
CA LYS A 313 -15.06 -46.14 6.12
C LYS A 313 -16.09 -45.30 6.89
N LYS A 314 -16.29 -45.59 8.19
CA LYS A 314 -17.21 -44.82 9.04
C LYS A 314 -16.80 -43.37 9.18
N ALA A 315 -15.50 -43.08 9.26
CA ALA A 315 -15.02 -41.71 9.29
C ALA A 315 -15.29 -40.97 7.98
N ILE A 316 -15.05 -41.61 6.83
CA ILE A 316 -15.35 -41.01 5.52
C ILE A 316 -16.86 -40.76 5.38
N GLU A 317 -17.72 -41.70 5.79
CA GLU A 317 -19.18 -41.53 5.83
C GLU A 317 -19.56 -40.33 6.71
N SER A 318 -19.04 -40.25 7.93
CA SER A 318 -19.29 -39.12 8.84
C SER A 318 -18.81 -37.78 8.28
N ILE A 319 -17.68 -37.76 7.57
CA ILE A 319 -17.18 -36.54 6.91
C ILE A 319 -18.14 -36.14 5.80
N LEU A 320 -18.54 -37.09 4.95
CA LEU A 320 -19.51 -36.86 3.88
C LEU A 320 -20.86 -36.37 4.41
N ASP A 321 -21.29 -36.78 5.61
CA ASP A 321 -22.52 -36.29 6.23
C ASP A 321 -22.42 -34.85 6.76
N GLU A 322 -21.22 -34.41 7.15
CA GLU A 322 -20.96 -33.03 7.60
C GLU A 322 -20.76 -32.04 6.43
N LEU A 323 -20.33 -32.53 5.25
CA LEU A 323 -20.28 -31.81 3.96
C LEU A 323 -21.70 -31.54 3.42
#